data_AF-A0A3M1CIB8-F1
#
_entry.id   AF-A0A3M1CIB8-F1
#
_cell.length_a   1.000
_cell.length_b   1.000
_cell.length_c   1.000
_cell.angle_alpha   90.00
_cell.angle_beta   90.00
_cell.angle_gamma   90.00
#
_symmetry.space_group_name_H-M   'P 1'
#
loop_
_entity.id
_entity.type
_entity.pdbx_description
1 polymer ?
#
loop_
_entity_poly.entity_id
_entity_poly.type
_entity_poly.pdbx_seq_one_letter_code
_entity_poly.pdbx_strand_id
1 'polypeptide(L)' 'MDLISQLAGTLGVDDAKAQAVAGAVLGRVQAEVAESGGDEAAEQFSGAVPELAGWKEKAASLVDGGGAGG' A
#
# COMPACT_ATOMS: atom_id res chain seq x y z
N MET A 1 -3.42 2.60 -17.00
CA MET A 1 -2.00 2.90 -16.76
C MET A 1 -1.70 2.38 -15.37
N ASP A 2 -0.72 1.49 -15.23
CA ASP A 2 -0.53 0.73 -14.00
C ASP A 2 0.31 1.52 -12.98
N LEU A 3 -0.25 1.76 -11.78
CA LEU A 3 0.39 2.53 -10.70
C LEU A 3 1.69 1.85 -10.25
N ILE A 4 1.68 0.53 -10.17
CA ILE A 4 2.83 -0.26 -9.71
C ILE A 4 3.98 -0.13 -10.70
N SER A 5 3.72 -0.28 -11.99
CA SER A 5 4.72 -0.12 -13.05
C SER A 5 5.33 1.29 -13.06
N GLN A 6 4.55 2.33 -12.77
CA GLN A 6 5.07 3.69 -12.64
C GLN A 6 5.95 3.87 -11.41
N LEU A 7 5.53 3.33 -10.26
CA LEU A 7 6.32 3.37 -9.02
C LEU A 7 7.62 2.58 -9.19
N ALA A 8 7.57 1.40 -9.78
CA ALA A 8 8.72 0.55 -10.10
C ALA A 8 9.71 1.31 -10.99
N GLY A 9 9.25 1.88 -12.11
CA GLY A 9 10.09 2.64 -13.03
C GLY A 9 10.66 3.92 -12.41
N THR A 10 9.88 4.64 -11.60
CA THR A 10 10.31 5.90 -10.98
C THR A 10 11.33 5.68 -9.86
N LEU A 11 11.11 4.65 -9.04
CA LEU A 11 11.96 4.34 -7.89
C LEU A 11 13.13 3.41 -8.26
N GLY A 12 13.14 2.87 -9.48
CA GLY A 12 14.14 1.88 -9.93
C GLY A 12 14.05 0.57 -9.14
N VAL A 13 12.86 0.19 -8.71
CA VAL A 13 12.60 -1.02 -7.92
C VAL A 13 11.77 -2.04 -8.70
N ASP A 14 11.80 -3.28 -8.25
CA ASP A 14 10.91 -4.32 -8.76
C ASP A 14 9.45 -4.11 -8.32
N ASP A 15 8.53 -4.70 -9.07
CA ASP A 15 7.08 -4.60 -8.86
C ASP A 15 6.67 -5.00 -7.44
N ALA A 16 7.33 -5.98 -6.80
CA ALA A 16 6.99 -6.42 -5.45
C ALA A 16 7.28 -5.33 -4.40
N LYS A 17 8.40 -4.62 -4.53
CA LYS A 17 8.70 -3.44 -3.69
C LYS A 17 7.80 -2.27 -4.04
N ALA A 18 7.49 -2.05 -5.32
CA ALA A 18 6.56 -1.00 -5.73
C ALA A 18 5.14 -1.23 -5.15
N GLN A 19 4.67 -2.47 -5.15
CA GLN A 19 3.42 -2.88 -4.48
C GLN A 19 3.48 -2.63 -2.99
N ALA A 20 4.58 -2.95 -2.32
CA ALA A 20 4.73 -2.67 -0.90
C ALA A 20 4.72 -1.17 -0.59
N VAL A 21 5.38 -0.34 -1.41
CA VAL A 21 5.34 1.12 -1.27
C VAL A 21 3.93 1.65 -1.48
N ALA A 22 3.25 1.21 -2.54
CA ALA A 22 1.86 1.57 -2.81
C ALA A 22 0.94 1.17 -1.65
N GLY A 23 1.09 -0.06 -1.14
CA GLY A 23 0.32 -0.58 -0.01
C GLY A 23 0.54 0.19 1.28
N ALA A 24 1.78 0.60 1.58
CA ALA A 24 2.08 1.42 2.75
C ALA A 24 1.45 2.82 2.67
N VAL A 25 1.61 3.50 1.52
CA VAL A 25 1.10 4.85 1.32
C VAL A 25 -0.44 4.86 1.28
N LEU A 26 -1.02 4.02 0.43
CA LEU A 26 -2.48 3.93 0.29
C LEU A 26 -3.13 3.35 1.55
N GLY A 27 -2.44 2.46 2.28
CA GLY A 27 -2.89 1.99 3.59
C GLY A 27 -2.96 3.11 4.63
N ARG A 28 -2.00 4.05 4.62
CA ARG A 28 -2.06 5.24 5.47
C ARG A 28 -3.19 6.18 5.06
N VAL A 29 -3.36 6.42 3.77
CA VAL A 29 -4.48 7.21 3.25
C VAL A 29 -5.81 6.59 3.66
N GLN A 30 -5.96 5.27 3.56
CA GLN A 30 -7.16 4.56 4.03
C GLN A 30 -7.42 4.80 5.53
N ALA A 31 -6.39 4.73 6.37
CA ALA A 31 -6.53 4.95 7.81
C ALA A 31 -6.94 6.41 8.12
N GLU A 32 -6.37 7.37 7.40
CA GLU A 32 -6.70 8.80 7.57
C GLU A 32 -8.11 9.12 7.05
N VAL A 33 -8.54 8.47 5.96
CA VAL A 33 -9.92 8.53 5.46
C VAL A 33 -10.89 7.90 6.47
N ALA A 34 -10.53 6.80 7.12
CA ALA A 34 -11.35 6.21 8.19
C ALA A 34 -11.49 7.18 9.38
N GLU A 35 -10.41 7.82 9.77
CA GLU A 35 -10.38 8.76 10.91
C GLU A 35 -11.23 10.01 10.65
N SER A 36 -11.20 10.55 9.43
CA SER A 36 -11.94 11.77 9.07
C SER A 36 -13.35 11.53 8.54
N GLY A 37 -13.59 10.40 7.88
CA GLY A 37 -14.82 10.12 7.12
C GLY A 37 -15.62 8.93 7.65
N GLY A 38 -15.12 8.22 8.67
CA GLY A 38 -15.71 7.00 9.19
C GLY A 38 -15.39 5.77 8.34
N ASP A 39 -15.72 4.59 8.88
CA ASP A 39 -15.39 3.30 8.28
C ASP A 39 -15.96 3.13 6.86
N GLU A 40 -17.14 3.69 6.58
CA GLU A 40 -17.79 3.60 5.26
C GLU A 40 -16.96 4.27 4.15
N ALA A 41 -16.27 5.37 4.46
CA ALA A 41 -15.39 6.05 3.50
C ALA A 41 -14.12 5.22 3.22
N ALA A 42 -13.61 4.51 4.24
CA ALA A 42 -12.47 3.62 4.10
C ALA A 42 -12.82 2.33 3.32
N GLU A 43 -14.06 1.86 3.44
CA GLU A 43 -14.59 0.76 2.63
C GLU A 43 -14.76 1.18 1.16
N GLN A 44 -15.28 2.37 0.90
CA GLN A 44 -15.35 2.92 -0.47
C GLN A 44 -13.97 3.09 -1.10
N PHE A 45 -12.98 3.55 -0.31
CA PHE A 45 -11.59 3.63 -0.75
C PHE A 45 -11.01 2.25 -1.11
N SER A 46 -11.31 1.23 -0.30
CA SER A 46 -10.89 -0.15 -0.57
C SER A 46 -11.55 -0.72 -1.81
N GLY A 47 -12.83 -0.39 -2.04
CA GLY A 47 -13.56 -0.77 -3.25
C GLY A 47 -12.98 -0.16 -4.53
N ALA A 48 -12.36 1.03 -4.44
CA ALA A 48 -11.69 1.68 -5.56
C ALA A 48 -10.33 1.05 -5.91
N VAL A 49 -9.68 0.37 -4.95
CA VAL A 49 -8.39 -0.29 -5.15
C VAL A 49 -8.46 -1.73 -4.60
N PRO A 50 -9.02 -2.69 -5.38
CA PRO A 50 -9.23 -4.07 -4.91
C PRO A 50 -7.95 -4.80 -4.49
N GLU A 51 -6.82 -4.45 -5.11
CA GLU A 51 -5.51 -5.05 -4.84
C GLU A 51 -4.83 -4.50 -3.58
N LEU A 52 -5.39 -3.43 -2.98
CA LEU A 52 -4.80 -2.74 -1.83
C LEU A 52 -4.55 -3.67 -0.65
N ALA A 53 -5.46 -4.62 -0.38
CA ALA A 53 -5.29 -5.57 0.70
C ALA A 53 -4.00 -6.41 0.53
N GLY A 54 -3.76 -6.92 -0.68
CA GLY A 54 -2.55 -7.67 -1.01
C GLY A 54 -1.30 -6.80 -0.95
N TRP A 55 -1.38 -5.54 -1.40
CA TRP A 55 -0.27 -4.60 -1.33
C TRP A 55 0.10 -4.22 0.11
N LYS A 56 -0.90 -4.04 0.99
CA LYS A 56 -0.70 -3.81 2.43
C LYS A 56 -0.03 -5.01 3.09
N GLU A 57 -0.42 -6.23 2.71
CA GLU A 57 0.25 -7.44 3.20
C GLU A 57 1.72 -7.50 2.76
N LYS A 58 2.01 -7.17 1.49
CA LYS A 58 3.40 -7.06 1.00
C LYS A 58 4.20 -6.00 1.76
N ALA A 59 3.58 -4.85 2.05
CA ALA A 59 4.19 -3.79 2.86
C ALA A 59 4.53 -4.29 4.28
N ALA A 60 3.58 -4.96 4.93
CA ALA A 60 3.79 -5.55 6.25
C ALA A 60 4.87 -6.64 6.24
N SER A 61 4.90 -7.49 5.20
CA SER A 61 5.90 -8.55 5.05
C SER A 61 7.32 -7.99 4.85
N LEU A 62 7.49 -6.88 4.14
CA LEU A 62 8.80 -6.23 4.01
C LEU A 62 9.24 -5.52 5.30
N VAL A 63 8.29 -5.00 6.09
CA VAL A 63 8.60 -4.36 7.37
C VAL A 63 9.03 -5.40 8.43
N ASP A 64 8.36 -6.55 8.47
CA ASP A 64 8.66 -7.64 9.42
C ASP A 64 9.89 -8.44 8.98
N GLY A 65 10.07 -8.66 7.66
CA GLY A 65 11.22 -9.33 7.07
C GLY A 65 12.52 -8.49 7.05
N GLY A 66 12.45 -7.19 7.33
CA GLY A 66 13.59 -6.27 7.35
C GLY A 66 14.12 -5.94 8.75
N GLY A 67 13.50 -6.47 9.82
CA GLY A 67 13.69 -6.06 11.22
C GLY A 67 14.57 -6.96 12.08
N ALA A 68 15.50 -7.72 11.51
CA ALA A 68 16.53 -8.45 12.27
C ALA A 68 17.93 -7.87 11.95
N GLY A 69 18.25 -6.71 12.54
CA GLY A 69 19.57 -6.10 12.41
C GLY A 69 19.63 -4.67 12.91
N GLY A 70 19.73 -4.50 14.23
CA GLY A 70 19.96 -3.24 14.93
C GLY A 70 20.07 -3.46 16.42
#